data_AF-A0A812PWY1-F1
#
_entry.id   AF-A0A812PWY1-F1
#
_cell.length_a   1.000
_cell.length_b   1.000
_cell.length_c   1.000
_cell.angle_alpha   90.00
_cell.angle_beta   90.00
_cell.angle_gamma   90.00
#
_symmetry.space_group_name_H-M   'P 1'
#
loop_
_entity.id
_entity.type
_entity.pdbx_description
1 polymer ?
#
loop_
_entity_poly.entity_id
_entity_poly.type
_entity_poly.pdbx_seq_one_letter_code
_entity_poly.pdbx_strand_id
1 'polypeptide(L)'
;VIAAFDFFERKIQAEIKAENITDQDEIDMREQNLNPVKVMSSGYEGRAPEPFFAGGKMRTLQRLKWWETYEAKDNRLVVIGHYWRRFLDEVSPKVLEKYP
;
A
#
# COMPACT_ATOMS: atom_id res chain seq x y z
N VAL A 1 -5.43 -2.13 17.52
CA VAL A 1 -5.09 -1.50 16.22
C VAL A 1 -5.13 0.02 16.30
N ILE A 2 -6.25 0.63 16.71
CA ILE A 2 -6.40 2.10 16.82
C ILE A 2 -5.31 2.73 17.71
N ALA A 3 -5.09 2.21 18.92
CA ALA A 3 -4.07 2.75 19.82
C ALA A 3 -2.63 2.72 19.25
N ALA A 4 -2.30 1.70 18.47
CA ALA A 4 -0.98 1.60 17.83
C ALA A 4 -0.87 2.60 16.67
N PHE A 5 -1.92 2.73 15.86
CA PHE A 5 -2.00 3.73 14.80
C PHE A 5 -1.80 5.14 15.37
N ASP A 6 -2.58 5.52 16.39
CA ASP A 6 -2.53 6.85 17.00
C ASP A 6 -1.17 7.15 17.65
N PHE A 7 -0.52 6.12 18.22
CA PHE A 7 0.81 6.26 18.79
C PHE A 7 1.83 6.67 17.72
N PHE A 8 1.87 5.96 16.59
CA PHE A 8 2.81 6.28 15.51
C PHE A 8 2.47 7.61 14.84
N GLU A 9 1.18 7.90 14.59
CA GLU A 9 0.75 9.19 14.05
C GLU A 9 1.28 10.35 14.89
N ARG A 10 1.04 10.36 16.21
CA ARG A 10 1.51 11.45 17.08
C ARG A 10 3.03 11.59 17.06
N LYS A 11 3.76 10.48 17.05
CA LYS A 11 5.22 10.48 17.01
C LYS A 11 5.72 11.11 15.70
N ILE A 12 5.18 10.68 14.57
CA ILE A 12 5.58 11.16 13.23
C ILE A 12 5.27 12.65 13.09
N GLN A 13 4.09 13.11 13.54
CA GLN A 13 3.74 14.54 13.53
C GLN A 13 4.70 15.38 14.37
N ALA A 14 5.13 14.87 15.54
CA ALA A 14 6.10 15.56 16.37
C ALA A 14 7.47 15.68 15.68
N GLU A 15 7.92 14.62 14.99
CA GLU A 15 9.17 14.62 14.21
C GLU A 15 9.11 15.58 13.02
N ILE A 16 8.04 15.53 12.22
CA ILE A 16 7.80 16.45 11.09
C ILE A 16 7.87 17.91 11.54
N LYS A 17 7.23 18.22 12.67
CA LYS A 17 7.25 19.56 13.26
C LYS A 17 8.64 19.94 13.76
N ALA A 18 9.35 19.03 14.42
CA ALA A 18 10.69 19.29 14.94
C ALA A 18 11.71 19.56 13.81
N GLU A 19 11.56 18.88 12.67
CA GLU A 19 12.41 19.05 11.49
C GLU A 19 11.99 20.22 10.58
N ASN A 20 10.89 20.91 10.89
CA ASN A 20 10.31 22.00 10.07
C ASN A 20 10.07 21.59 8.61
N ILE A 21 9.58 20.37 8.39
CA ILE A 21 9.27 19.89 7.04
C ILE A 21 8.00 20.60 6.54
N THR A 22 8.10 21.19 5.35
CA THR A 22 6.99 21.93 4.72
C THR A 22 6.58 21.36 3.36
N ASP A 23 7.38 20.48 2.75
CA ASP A 23 7.02 19.82 1.50
C ASP A 23 5.88 18.82 1.76
N GLN A 24 4.73 19.02 1.13
CA GLN A 24 3.54 18.20 1.39
C GLN A 24 3.77 16.74 1.00
N ASP A 25 4.52 16.48 -0.07
CA ASP A 25 4.79 15.11 -0.51
C ASP A 25 5.73 14.39 0.47
N GLU A 26 6.72 15.08 1.03
CA GLU A 26 7.56 14.53 2.11
C GLU A 26 6.73 14.21 3.36
N ILE A 27 5.80 15.10 3.73
CA ILE A 27 4.87 14.88 4.85
C ILE A 27 4.01 13.63 4.59
N ASP A 28 3.32 13.58 3.45
CA ASP A 28 2.46 12.46 3.06
C ASP A 28 3.24 11.13 3.01
N MET A 29 4.47 11.13 2.47
CA MET A 29 5.33 9.94 2.45
C MET A 29 5.74 9.50 3.86
N ARG A 30 6.14 10.42 4.75
CA ARG A 30 6.53 10.06 6.12
C ARG A 30 5.37 9.50 6.91
N GLU A 31 4.21 10.13 6.84
CA GLU A 31 2.99 9.65 7.49
C GLU A 31 2.63 8.23 7.03
N GLN A 32 2.76 7.93 5.74
CA GLN A 32 2.47 6.60 5.21
C GLN A 32 3.55 5.57 5.56
N ASN A 33 4.82 5.90 5.36
CA ASN A 33 5.93 4.95 5.39
C ASN A 33 6.49 4.71 6.79
N LEU A 34 6.33 5.66 7.72
CA LEU A 34 6.79 5.54 9.11
C LEU A 34 5.72 4.99 10.05
N ASN A 35 4.46 4.87 9.62
CA ASN A 35 3.41 4.23 10.40
C ASN A 35 3.27 2.75 9.99
N PRO A 36 3.72 1.80 10.84
CA PRO A 36 3.71 0.38 10.49
C PRO A 36 2.29 -0.17 10.21
N VAL A 37 1.25 0.41 10.82
CA VAL A 37 -0.14 0.01 10.57
C VAL A 37 -0.58 0.41 9.17
N LYS A 38 -0.16 1.59 8.69
CA LYS A 38 -0.43 2.04 7.32
C LYS A 38 0.38 1.18 6.32
N VAL A 39 1.67 0.98 6.56
CA VAL A 39 2.52 0.13 5.69
C VAL A 39 1.97 -1.29 5.58
N MET A 40 1.57 -1.91 6.70
CA MET A 40 1.04 -3.27 6.70
C MET A 40 -0.28 -3.40 5.93
N SER A 41 -1.15 -2.39 6.02
CA SER A 41 -2.48 -2.44 5.41
C SER A 41 -2.51 -1.98 3.94
N SER A 42 -1.55 -1.15 3.54
CA SER A 42 -1.61 -0.47 2.23
C SER A 42 -0.26 -0.39 1.51
N GLY A 43 0.84 -0.83 2.11
CA GLY A 43 2.19 -0.80 1.53
C GLY A 43 2.90 0.55 1.67
N TYR A 44 4.10 0.63 1.11
CA TYR A 44 4.88 1.87 1.04
C TYR A 44 4.41 2.78 -0.11
N GLU A 45 4.56 4.09 0.05
CA GLU A 45 4.45 5.09 -1.01
C GLU A 45 5.82 5.62 -1.44
N GLY A 46 5.89 6.07 -2.69
CA GLY A 46 7.03 6.77 -3.26
C GLY A 46 6.60 7.72 -4.37
N ARG A 47 7.54 8.52 -4.88
CA ARG A 47 7.28 9.47 -5.98
C ARG A 47 6.77 8.73 -7.21
N ALA A 48 5.69 9.22 -7.78
CA ALA A 48 5.17 8.73 -9.05
C ALA A 48 6.07 9.26 -10.20
N PRO A 49 6.26 8.48 -11.29
CA PRO A 49 6.99 8.95 -12.46
C PRO A 49 6.36 10.20 -13.09
N GLU A 50 5.04 10.31 -13.01
CA GLU A 50 4.24 11.43 -13.50
C GLU A 50 3.04 11.68 -12.57
N PRO A 51 2.58 12.93 -12.44
CA PRO A 51 1.36 13.23 -11.68
C PRO A 51 0.14 12.55 -12.29
N PHE A 52 -0.73 12.00 -11.45
CA PHE A 52 -1.94 11.28 -11.89
C PHE A 52 -3.13 11.62 -11.00
N PHE A 53 -4.34 11.51 -11.55
CA PHE A 53 -5.56 11.78 -10.78
C PHE A 53 -6.07 10.50 -10.10
N ALA A 54 -6.19 10.52 -8.78
CA ALA A 54 -6.70 9.39 -7.99
C ALA A 54 -7.31 9.84 -6.67
N GLY A 55 -8.40 9.18 -6.25
CA GLY A 55 -9.08 9.51 -4.99
C GLY A 55 -9.60 10.94 -4.91
N GLY A 56 -9.98 11.53 -6.06
CA GLY A 56 -10.54 12.89 -6.13
C GLY A 56 -9.52 14.03 -6.09
N LYS A 57 -8.21 13.75 -6.14
CA LYS A 57 -7.17 14.78 -6.22
C LYS A 57 -6.06 14.39 -7.20
N MET A 58 -5.32 15.40 -7.67
CA MET A 58 -4.03 15.16 -8.30
C MET A 58 -3.05 14.61 -7.27
N ARG A 59 -2.34 13.55 -7.62
CA ARG A 59 -1.31 12.92 -6.81
C ARG A 59 0.01 12.91 -7.55
N THR A 60 1.07 13.05 -6.78
CA THR A 60 2.48 12.96 -7.16
C THR A 60 3.17 11.79 -6.46
N LEU A 61 2.44 11.08 -5.59
CA LEU A 61 2.85 9.89 -4.86
C LEU A 61 1.99 8.70 -5.24
N GLN A 62 2.62 7.54 -5.38
CA GLN A 62 1.99 6.26 -5.70
C GLN A 62 2.42 5.15 -4.74
N ARG A 63 1.65 4.07 -4.71
CA ARG A 63 2.02 2.86 -3.99
C ARG A 63 3.14 2.13 -4.71
N LEU A 64 4.17 1.76 -3.96
CA LEU A 64 5.28 1.00 -4.50
C LEU A 64 4.87 -0.45 -4.72
N LYS A 65 5.21 -0.93 -5.90
CA LYS A 65 5.02 -2.31 -6.31
C LYS A 65 6.11 -3.17 -5.69
N TRP A 66 5.96 -3.50 -4.41
CA TRP A 66 6.99 -4.24 -3.65
C TRP A 66 7.45 -5.53 -4.33
N TRP A 67 6.61 -6.12 -5.18
CA TRP A 67 6.94 -7.34 -5.94
C TRP A 67 8.00 -7.12 -7.02
N GLU A 68 8.20 -5.89 -7.52
CA GLU A 68 9.26 -5.58 -8.48
C GLU A 68 10.66 -5.69 -7.85
N THR A 69 10.75 -5.60 -6.52
CA THR A 69 12.00 -5.71 -5.75
C THR A 69 11.99 -6.89 -4.78
N TYR A 70 11.01 -7.79 -4.91
CA TYR A 70 10.89 -8.94 -4.03
C TYR A 70 11.94 -10.00 -4.37
N GLU A 71 12.83 -10.26 -3.42
CA GLU A 71 13.76 -11.39 -3.48
C GLU A 71 13.15 -12.60 -2.75
N ALA A 72 12.86 -13.65 -3.51
CA ALA A 72 12.27 -14.88 -2.97
C ALA A 72 13.28 -15.58 -2.03
N LYS A 73 13.05 -15.48 -0.72
CA LYS A 73 13.73 -16.32 0.27
C LYS A 73 13.16 -17.73 0.22
N ASP A 74 14.03 -18.73 0.28
CA ASP A 74 13.67 -20.15 0.35
C ASP A 74 12.75 -20.64 -0.80
N ASN A 75 12.91 -20.08 -2.02
CA ASN A 75 12.09 -20.42 -3.19
C ASN A 75 10.57 -20.27 -2.97
N ARG A 76 10.12 -19.39 -2.07
CA ARG A 76 8.69 -19.17 -1.82
C ARG A 76 8.05 -18.43 -2.99
N LEU A 77 7.05 -19.05 -3.60
CA LEU A 77 6.18 -18.41 -4.57
C LEU A 77 5.19 -17.50 -3.84
N VAL A 78 5.09 -16.24 -4.28
CA VAL A 78 4.06 -15.31 -3.81
C VAL A 78 3.13 -14.97 -4.96
N VAL A 79 1.83 -15.20 -4.77
CA VAL A 79 0.79 -14.81 -5.72
C VAL A 79 0.15 -13.53 -5.22
N ILE A 80 0.12 -12.51 -6.10
CA ILE A 80 -0.47 -11.21 -5.82
C ILE A 80 -1.51 -10.87 -6.87
N GLY A 81 -2.49 -10.05 -6.50
CA GLY A 81 -3.52 -9.59 -7.41
C GLY A 81 -4.62 -8.85 -6.69
N HIS A 82 -5.46 -8.18 -7.44
CA HIS A 82 -6.71 -7.64 -6.92
C HIS A 82 -7.73 -8.77 -6.87
N TYR A 83 -7.97 -9.32 -5.68
CA TYR A 83 -8.99 -10.33 -5.48
C TYR A 83 -10.29 -9.64 -5.09
N TRP A 84 -11.21 -9.61 -6.04
CA TRP A 84 -12.59 -9.23 -5.76
C TRP A 84 -13.44 -10.49 -5.56
N ARG A 85 -14.63 -10.31 -4.99
CA ARG A 85 -15.59 -11.40 -4.85
C ARG A 85 -15.91 -11.97 -6.24
N ARG A 86 -15.70 -13.27 -6.40
CA ARG A 86 -16.32 -14.06 -7.45
C ARG A 86 -17.65 -14.54 -6.91
N PHE A 87 -18.74 -14.20 -7.57
CA PHE A 87 -20.02 -14.83 -7.25
C PHE A 87 -19.97 -16.30 -7.71
N LEU A 88 -20.58 -17.21 -6.93
CA LEU A 88 -20.48 -18.66 -7.16
C LEU A 88 -21.08 -19.11 -8.50
N ASP A 89 -21.95 -18.31 -9.09
CA ASP A 89 -22.53 -18.45 -10.42
C ASP A 89 -21.56 -18.06 -11.56
N GLU A 90 -20.43 -17.41 -11.26
CA GLU A 90 -19.39 -17.03 -12.24
C GLU A 90 -18.18 -17.99 -12.24
N VAL A 91 -18.28 -19.15 -11.59
CA VAL A 91 -17.31 -20.22 -11.84
C VAL A 91 -17.59 -20.75 -13.24
N SER A 92 -16.75 -20.39 -14.22
CA SER A 92 -16.82 -20.94 -15.57
C SER A 92 -17.04 -22.46 -15.47
N PRO A 93 -18.07 -23.04 -16.12
CA PRO A 93 -18.35 -24.47 -16.07
C PRO A 93 -17.13 -25.34 -16.41
N LYS A 94 -16.22 -24.81 -17.25
CA LYS A 94 -14.96 -25.43 -17.65
C LYS A 94 -13.94 -25.60 -16.50
N VAL A 95 -14.04 -24.78 -15.45
CA VAL A 95 -13.16 -24.89 -14.26
C VAL A 95 -13.63 -26.01 -13.35
N LEU A 96 -14.94 -26.16 -13.15
CA LEU A 96 -15.54 -27.25 -12.38
C LEU A 96 -15.31 -28.62 -13.04
N GLU A 97 -15.36 -28.70 -14.37
CA GLU A 97 -15.02 -29.93 -15.10
C GLU A 97 -13.54 -30.33 -14.97
N LYS A 98 -12.63 -29.34 -14.91
CA LYS A 98 -11.18 -29.61 -14.88
C LYS A 98 -10.66 -29.89 -13.47
N TYR A 99 -11.31 -29.37 -12.44
CA TYR A 99 -10.96 -29.53 -11.03
C TYR A 99 -12.24 -29.75 -10.22
N PRO A 100 -12.77 -30.99 -10.21
CA PRO A 100 -14.01 -31.31 -9.49
C PRO A 100 -13.87 -31.16 -7.96
#